data_AF-A0A534PZ25-F1
#
_entry.id   AF-A0A534PZ25-F1
#
_cell.length_a   1.000
_cell.length_b   1.000
_cell.length_c   1.000
_cell.angle_alpha   90.00
_cell.angle_beta   90.00
_cell.angle_gamma   90.00
#
_symmetry.space_group_name_H-M   'P 1'
#
loop_
_entity.id
_entity.type
_entity.pdbx_description
1 polymer ?
#
loop_
_entity_poly.entity_id
_entity_poly.type
_entity_poly.pdbx_seq_one_letter_code
_entity_poly.pdbx_strand_id
1 'polypeptide(L)' 'ARHTLPVGSIPQNRSPYGLYDCAGNVWEWCSDVYSPLLRSARGGAWNAHPPQLRCASRNAWPPEARFSNLGFRVAR' A
#
# COMPACT_ATOMS: atom_id res chain seq x y z
N ALA A 1 -4.26 -14.57 -2.89
CA ALA A 1 -5.47 -14.18 -3.65
C ALA A 1 -5.04 -13.33 -4.84
N ARG A 2 -5.75 -13.38 -5.98
CA ARG A 2 -5.51 -12.46 -7.12
C ARG A 2 -6.48 -11.26 -7.10
N HIS A 3 -6.80 -10.77 -5.90
CA HIS A 3 -7.72 -9.67 -5.64
C HIS A 3 -7.52 -9.18 -4.20
N THR A 4 -8.12 -8.04 -3.87
CA THR A 4 -8.17 -7.50 -2.51
C THR A 4 -8.98 -8.39 -1.58
N LEU A 5 -8.60 -8.45 -0.31
CA LEU A 5 -9.41 -9.10 0.72
C LEU A 5 -10.15 -8.04 1.54
N PRO A 6 -11.27 -8.40 2.21
CA PRO A 6 -11.84 -7.53 3.23
C PRO A 6 -10.77 -7.10 4.23
N VAL A 7 -10.81 -5.84 4.68
CA VAL A 7 -9.78 -5.30 5.60
C VAL A 7 -9.71 -6.15 6.86
N GLY A 8 -8.48 -6.49 7.28
CA GLY A 8 -8.25 -7.30 8.48
C GLY A 8 -8.53 -8.80 8.31
N SER A 9 -8.75 -9.28 7.08
CA SER A 9 -8.93 -10.73 6.81
C SER A 9 -7.74 -11.59 7.22
N ILE A 10 -6.57 -10.98 7.43
CA ILE A 10 -5.35 -11.66 7.89
C ILE A 10 -4.98 -11.08 9.27
N PRO A 11 -5.47 -11.66 10.37
CA PRO A 11 -5.19 -11.14 11.72
C PRO A 11 -3.70 -11.07 12.07
N GLN A 12 -2.89 -11.97 11.51
CA GLN A 12 -1.44 -12.00 11.68
C GLN A 12 -0.73 -10.82 10.99
N ASN A 13 -1.39 -10.14 10.05
CA ASN A 13 -0.89 -8.95 9.36
C ASN A 13 -1.22 -7.65 10.14
N ARG A 14 -1.56 -7.77 11.43
CA ARG A 14 -1.73 -6.63 12.32
C ARG A 14 -0.37 -6.17 12.84
N SER A 15 -0.04 -4.91 12.63
CA SER A 15 1.17 -4.32 13.21
C SER A 15 1.07 -4.21 14.74
N PRO A 16 2.19 -4.02 15.45
CA PRO A 16 2.18 -3.74 16.89
C PRO A 16 1.37 -2.50 17.29
N TYR A 17 1.10 -1.60 16.34
CA TYR A 17 0.29 -0.39 16.52
C TYR A 17 -1.20 -0.60 16.20
N GLY A 18 -1.59 -1.84 15.89
CA GLY A 18 -2.97 -2.21 15.63
C GLY A 18 -3.45 -1.96 14.20
N LEU A 19 -2.57 -1.59 13.27
CA LEU A 19 -2.92 -1.38 11.86
C LEU A 19 -2.91 -2.69 11.09
N TYR A 20 -3.93 -2.91 10.28
CA TYR A 20 -4.03 -4.04 9.36
C TYR A 20 -3.63 -3.63 7.95
N ASP A 21 -3.14 -4.62 7.20
CA ASP A 21 -2.91 -4.53 5.75
C ASP A 21 -1.87 -3.47 5.35
N CYS A 22 -0.93 -3.14 6.24
CA CYS A 22 0.22 -2.29 5.91
C CYS A 22 1.26 -2.99 5.02
N ALA A 23 1.11 -4.30 4.80
CA ALA A 23 1.92 -5.11 3.91
C ALA A 23 1.00 -5.97 3.03
N GLY A 24 0.65 -5.48 1.84
CA GLY A 24 -0.24 -6.14 0.89
C GLY A 24 -1.62 -5.52 0.80
N ASN A 25 -2.59 -6.28 0.29
CA ASN A 25 -3.92 -5.82 -0.12
C ASN A 25 -3.85 -4.79 -1.25
N VAL A 26 -3.57 -3.52 -0.96
CA VAL A 26 -3.40 -2.44 -1.95
C VAL A 26 -2.21 -1.58 -1.60
N TRP A 27 -1.56 -1.03 -2.63
CA TRP A 27 -0.66 0.09 -2.43
C TRP A 27 -1.45 1.26 -1.85
N GLU A 28 -0.88 1.97 -0.88
CA GLU A 28 -1.51 3.13 -0.26
C GLU A 28 -0.79 4.40 -0.72
N TRP A 29 -1.52 5.34 -1.34
CA TRP A 29 -1.02 6.67 -1.67
C TRP A 29 -0.54 7.42 -0.41
N CYS A 30 0.56 8.16 -0.55
CA CYS A 30 1.05 9.11 0.45
C CYS A 30 1.13 10.52 -0.14
N SER A 31 1.00 11.53 0.71
CA SER A 31 1.14 12.94 0.32
C SER A 31 2.54 13.30 -0.17
N ASP A 32 3.55 12.53 0.23
CA ASP A 32 4.96 12.74 -0.07
C ASP A 32 5.27 12.69 -1.57
N VAL A 33 5.99 13.71 -2.03
CA VAL A 33 6.55 13.75 -3.39
C VAL A 33 7.69 12.73 -3.49
N TYR A 34 7.61 11.82 -4.47
CA TYR A 34 8.70 10.87 -4.76
C TYR A 34 9.72 11.50 -5.72
N SER A 35 9.21 12.19 -6.74
CA SER A 35 9.94 13.01 -7.71
C SER A 35 8.97 14.08 -8.25
N PRO A 36 9.42 15.10 -9.01
CA PRO A 36 8.55 16.19 -9.44
C PRO A 36 7.23 15.76 -10.08
N LEU A 37 7.21 14.63 -10.78
CA LEU A 37 6.04 14.11 -11.49
C LEU A 37 5.36 12.92 -10.78
N LEU A 38 5.87 12.45 -9.64
CA LEU A 38 5.40 11.22 -9.00
C LEU A 38 5.06 11.42 -7.52
N ARG A 39 4.00 10.76 -7.06
CA ARG A 39 3.64 10.67 -5.64
C ARG A 39 4.03 9.30 -5.08
N SER A 40 4.42 9.30 -3.82
CA SER A 40 4.85 8.07 -3.14
C SER A 40 3.66 7.16 -2.85
N ALA A 41 3.88 5.86 -2.93
CA ALA A 41 2.93 4.84 -2.49
C ALA A 41 3.65 3.75 -1.67
N ARG A 42 2.94 3.21 -0.67
CA ARG A 42 3.50 2.28 0.32
C ARG A 42 2.67 1.01 0.51
N GLY A 43 3.23 0.06 1.25
CA GLY A 43 2.55 -1.17 1.67
C GLY A 43 2.57 -2.35 0.69
N GLY A 44 2.63 -2.12 -0.62
CA GLY A 44 2.49 -3.22 -1.59
C GLY A 44 1.03 -3.65 -1.76
N ALA A 45 0.75 -4.52 -2.72
CA ALA A 45 -0.61 -4.96 -3.02
C ALA A 45 -0.71 -6.49 -3.16
N TRP A 46 -1.91 -7.00 -3.43
CA TRP A 46 -2.19 -8.43 -3.62
C TRP A 46 -1.35 -9.10 -4.73
N ASN A 47 -0.80 -8.33 -5.67
CA ASN A 47 0.09 -8.78 -6.74
C ASN A 47 1.56 -8.37 -6.55
N ALA A 48 1.94 -7.83 -5.40
CA ALA A 48 3.30 -7.38 -5.16
C ALA A 48 4.26 -8.54 -4.86
N HIS A 49 5.51 -8.42 -5.31
CA HIS A 49 6.57 -9.35 -4.97
C HIS A 49 7.03 -9.15 -3.51
N PRO A 50 7.54 -10.19 -2.82
CA PRO A 50 7.93 -10.09 -1.40
C PRO A 50 8.81 -8.88 -1.02
N PRO A 51 9.81 -8.46 -1.83
CA PRO A 51 10.61 -7.27 -1.50
C PRO A 51 9.83 -5.95 -1.44
N GLN A 52 8.67 -5.89 -2.11
CA GLN A 52 7.79 -4.73 -2.15
C GLN A 52 6.88 -4.66 -0.91
N LEU A 53 6.70 -5.77 -0.19
CA LEU A 53 5.92 -5.84 1.05
C LEU A 53 6.69 -5.38 2.29
N ARG A 54 7.98 -5.05 2.15
CA ARG A 54 8.79 -4.52 3.26
C ARG A 54 8.27 -3.15 3.69
N CYS A 55 8.23 -2.91 5.01
CA CYS A 55 7.84 -1.63 5.60
C CYS A 55 8.65 -0.43 5.09
N ALA A 56 9.87 -0.67 4.62
CA ALA A 56 10.75 0.36 4.07
C ALA A 56 10.61 0.57 2.55
N SER A 57 9.97 -0.35 1.80
CA SER A 57 9.93 -0.44 0.31
C SER A 57 9.87 0.90 -0.44
N ARG A 58 8.80 1.35 -1.07
CA ARG A 58 8.57 2.64 -1.77
C ARG A 58 8.37 2.36 -3.24
N ASN A 59 7.22 2.81 -3.71
CA ASN A 59 6.87 2.85 -5.11
C ASN A 59 6.26 4.22 -5.40
N ALA A 60 6.05 4.55 -6.68
CA ALA A 60 5.52 5.84 -7.04
C ALA A 60 4.88 5.81 -8.43
N TRP A 61 3.87 6.66 -8.61
CA TRP A 61 3.16 6.83 -9.87
C TRP A 61 2.75 8.31 -10.06
N PRO A 62 2.38 8.70 -11.30
CA PRO A 62 1.75 10.00 -11.54
C PRO A 62 0.50 10.18 -10.67
N PRO A 63 0.20 11.40 -10.18
CA PRO A 63 -0.96 11.66 -9.32
C PRO A 63 -2.31 11.21 -9.91
N GLU A 64 -2.40 11.12 -11.24
CA GLU A 64 -3.61 10.74 -11.97
C GLU A 64 -3.81 9.22 -12.04
N ALA A 65 -2.79 8.43 -11.66
CA ALA A 65 -2.82 6.98 -11.78
C ALA A 65 -3.89 6.34 -10.89
N ARG A 66 -4.65 5.40 -11.49
CA ARG A 66 -5.69 4.64 -10.81
C ARG A 66 -5.60 3.19 -11.25
N PHE A 67 -5.42 2.29 -10.29
CA PHE A 67 -5.33 0.85 -10.53
C PHE A 67 -6.21 0.11 -9.52
N SER A 68 -6.65 -1.10 -9.86
CA SER A 68 -7.42 -1.96 -8.95
C SER A 68 -6.64 -2.44 -7.72
N ASN A 69 -5.34 -2.16 -7.66
CA ASN A 69 -4.44 -2.52 -6.57
C ASN A 69 -3.84 -1.29 -5.86
N LEU A 70 -4.43 -0.11 -6.06
CA LEU A 70 -3.97 1.18 -5.51
C LEU A 70 -5.13 1.88 -4.81
N GLY A 71 -4.97 2.13 -3.51
CA GLY A 71 -5.92 2.78 -2.62
C GLY A 71 -5.23 3.81 -1.73
N PHE A 72 -5.79 4.07 -0.55
CA PHE A 72 -5.28 5.05 0.40
C PHE A 72 -5.75 4.76 1.82
N ARG A 73 -5.11 5.40 2.80
CA ARG A 73 -5.52 5.46 4.19
C ARG A 73 -5.50 6.91 4.66
N VAL A 74 -6.49 7.28 5.47
CA VAL A 74 -6.58 8.63 6.04
C VAL A 74 -5.80 8.66 7.36
N ALA A 75 -5.13 9.78 7.63
CA ALA A 75 -4.46 10.07 8.89
C ALA A 75 -5.05 11.34 9.52
N ARG A 76 -4.99 11.44 10.85
CA ARG A 76 -5.38 12.60 11.65
C ARG A 76 -4.33 12.85 12.73
#